data_AF-A0A7V1D600-F1
#
_entry.id   AF-A0A7V1D600-F1
#
_cell.length_a   1.000
_cell.length_b   1.000
_cell.length_c   1.000
_cell.angle_alpha   90.00
_cell.angle_beta   90.00
_cell.angle_gamma   90.00
#
_symmetry.space_group_name_H-M   'P 1'
#
loop_
_entity.id
_entity.type
_entity.pdbx_description
1 polymer ?
#
loop_
_entity_poly.entity_id
_entity_poly.type
_entity_poly.pdbx_seq_one_letter_code
_entity_poly.pdbx_strand_id
1 'polypeptide(L)' 'MRGQLYIISAPSGAGKSSLVKALIDSVEELTVSTSHTTRTMRPGEVDGVDYHFIDSTKFLHLIEQGAFLEHA' A
#
# COMPACT_ATOMS: atom_id res chain seq x y z
N MET A 1 7.75 -20.14 10.81
CA MET A 1 8.06 -18.80 11.37
C MET A 1 6.88 -17.89 11.08
N ARG A 2 6.52 -16.97 11.99
CA ARG A 2 5.46 -15.97 11.76
C ARG A 2 6.14 -14.62 11.49
N GLY A 3 5.76 -13.95 10.41
CA GLY A 3 6.15 -12.56 10.17
C GLY A 3 5.42 -11.63 11.15
N GLN A 4 6.00 -10.45 11.41
CA GLN A 4 5.39 -9.43 12.26
C GLN A 4 4.75 -8.35 11.40
N LEU A 5 3.45 -8.11 11.59
CA LEU A 5 2.75 -6.99 10.96
C LEU A 5 2.89 -5.75 11.84
N TYR A 6 3.34 -4.65 11.25
CA TYR A 6 3.39 -3.32 11.86
C TYR A 6 2.39 -2.41 11.17
N ILE A 7 1.56 -1.71 11.94
CA ILE A 7 0.59 -0.74 11.43
C ILE A 7 1.05 0.66 11.86
N ILE A 8 1.31 1.52 10.87
CA ILE A 8 1.66 2.92 11.09
C ILE A 8 0.49 3.78 10.62
N SER A 9 -0.14 4.50 11.55
CA SER A 9 -1.24 5.42 11.26
C SER A 9 -0.87 6.84 11.70
N ALA A 10 -1.11 7.81 10.83
CA ALA A 10 -0.91 9.23 11.12
C ALA A 10 -1.82 10.08 10.21
N PRO A 11 -2.20 11.30 10.63
CA PRO A 11 -2.95 12.23 9.79
C PRO A 11 -2.21 12.55 8.48
N SER A 12 -2.97 13.00 7.47
CA SER A 12 -2.37 13.50 6.22
C SER A 12 -1.38 14.64 6.52
N GLY A 13 -0.21 14.61 5.88
CA GLY A 13 0.85 15.59 6.08
C GLY A 13 1.76 15.35 7.30
N ALA A 14 1.48 14.37 8.16
CA ALA A 14 2.29 14.08 9.35
C ALA A 14 3.62 13.34 9.09
N GLY A 15 3.98 13.10 7.82
CA GLY A 15 5.25 12.47 7.45
C GLY A 15 5.28 10.94 7.43
N LYS A 16 4.12 10.26 7.50
CA LYS A 16 4.00 8.79 7.47
C LYS A 16 4.79 8.14 6.33
N SER A 17 4.59 8.62 5.10
CA SER A 17 5.25 8.04 3.92
C SER A 17 6.77 8.21 3.97
N SER A 18 7.26 9.34 4.49
CA SER A 18 8.69 9.59 4.67
C SER A 18 9.30 8.64 5.70
N LEU A 19 8.63 8.42 6.84
CA LEU A 19 9.07 7.47 7.86
C LEU A 19 9.10 6.03 7.31
N VAL A 20 8.02 5.61 6.65
CA VAL A 20 7.92 4.27 6.06
C VAL A 20 9.06 4.05 5.06
N LYS A 21 9.31 5.02 4.17
CA LYS A 21 10.41 4.95 3.21
C LYS A 21 11.76 4.78 3.91
N ALA A 22 12.06 5.61 4.91
CA ALA A 22 13.31 5.52 5.66
C ALA A 22 13.48 4.17 6.38
N LEU A 23 12.39 3.57 6.88
CA LEU A 23 12.43 2.24 7.50
C LEU A 23 12.75 1.14 6.48
N ILE A 24 12.09 1.13 5.33
CA ILE A 24 12.37 0.15 4.26
C ILE A 24 13.80 0.29 3.73
N ASP A 25 14.32 1.53 3.61
CA ASP A 25 15.68 1.79 3.15
C ASP A 25 16.76 1.38 4.18
N SER A 26 16.40 1.23 5.47
CA SER A 26 17.36 0.97 6.56
C SER A 26 17.27 -0.43 7.19
N VAL A 27 16.20 -1.17 6.95
CA VAL A 27 15.96 -2.50 7.54
C VAL A 27 15.60 -3.49 6.43
N GLU A 28 16.56 -4.33 6.05
CA GLU A 28 16.43 -5.26 4.91
C GLU A 28 15.28 -6.27 5.06
N GLU A 29 14.91 -6.62 6.30
CA GLU A 29 13.83 -7.56 6.58
C GLU A 29 12.43 -6.94 6.55
N LEU A 30 12.32 -5.62 6.39
CA LEU A 30 11.03 -4.95 6.27
C LEU A 30 10.61 -4.82 4.80
N THR A 31 9.33 -5.02 4.57
CA THR A 31 8.69 -4.74 3.29
C THR A 31 7.42 -3.93 3.50
N VAL A 32 7.07 -3.11 2.52
CA VAL A 32 5.83 -2.34 2.51
C VAL A 32 4.71 -3.18 1.90
N SER A 33 3.54 -3.12 2.52
CA SER A 33 2.31 -3.60 1.89
C SER A 33 1.75 -2.53 0.97
N THR A 34 1.92 -2.70 -0.34
CA THR A 34 1.42 -1.77 -1.36
C THR A 34 -0.08 -1.95 -1.56
N SER A 35 -0.87 -0.89 -1.31
CA SER A 35 -2.33 -0.93 -1.47
C SER A 35 -2.77 -0.94 -2.94
N HIS A 36 -3.99 -1.40 -3.19
CA HIS A 36 -4.65 -1.24 -4.49
C HIS A 36 -5.50 0.02 -4.53
N THR A 37 -5.60 0.66 -5.69
CA THR A 37 -6.47 1.83 -5.88
C THR A 37 -7.10 1.84 -7.27
N THR A 38 -8.32 2.40 -7.35
CA THR A 38 -9.04 2.66 -8.61
C THR A 38 -8.83 4.08 -9.15
N ARG A 39 -8.15 4.93 -8.38
CA ARG A 39 -7.76 6.26 -8.83
C ARG A 39 -6.76 6.14 -9.98
N THR A 40 -6.85 7.04 -10.95
CA THR A 40 -5.82 7.18 -11.99
C THR A 40 -4.48 7.60 -11.40
N MET A 41 -3.41 6.94 -11.85
CA MET A 41 -2.02 7.28 -11.52
C MET A 41 -1.72 8.74 -11.86
N ARG A 42 -1.11 9.48 -10.92
CA ARG A 42 -0.65 10.86 -11.11
C ARG A 42 0.74 10.88 -11.76
N PRO A 43 1.15 11.98 -12.41
CA PRO A 43 2.51 12.12 -12.91
C PRO A 43 3.53 11.91 -11.79
N GLY A 44 4.50 11.01 -12.02
CA GLY A 44 5.55 10.67 -11.07
C GLY A 44 5.25 9.47 -10.15
N GLU A 45 4.02 8.98 -10.11
CA GLU A 45 3.69 7.72 -9.42
C GLU A 45 4.11 6.52 -10.28
N VAL A 46 4.42 5.41 -9.61
CA VAL A 46 4.85 4.14 -10.24
C VAL A 46 3.96 3.00 -9.76
N ASP A 47 3.41 2.25 -10.71
CA ASP A 47 2.61 1.06 -10.44
C ASP A 47 3.44 -0.02 -9.72
N GLY A 48 2.85 -0.61 -8.68
CA GLY A 48 3.50 -1.57 -7.79
C GLY A 48 4.43 -0.95 -6.73
N VAL A 49 4.68 0.35 -6.77
CA VAL A 49 5.47 1.08 -5.76
C VAL A 49 4.57 1.95 -4.90
N ASP A 50 3.85 2.89 -5.51
CA ASP A 50 2.95 3.79 -4.77
C ASP A 50 1.61 3.10 -4.48
N TYR A 51 1.05 2.46 -5.50
CA TYR A 51 -0.15 1.64 -5.45
C TYR A 51 -0.09 0.58 -6.54
N HIS A 52 -0.91 -0.46 -6.41
CA HIS A 52 -1.38 -1.22 -7.56
C HIS A 52 -2.57 -0.49 -8.18
N PHE A 53 -2.37 0.16 -9.32
CA PHE A 53 -3.40 0.88 -10.03
C PHE A 53 -4.21 -0.11 -10.87
N ILE A 54 -5.47 -0.32 -10.48
CA ILE A 54 -6.38 -1.25 -11.16
C ILE A 54 -7.69 -0.56 -11.49
N ASP A 55 -8.44 -1.06 -12.46
CA ASP A 55 -9.79 -0.55 -12.70
C ASP A 55 -10.79 -1.02 -11.62
N SER A 56 -11.95 -0.37 -11.59
CA SER A 56 -13.03 -0.67 -10.64
C SER A 56 -13.56 -2.10 -10.78
N THR A 57 -13.58 -2.66 -11.99
CA THR A 57 -14.08 -4.02 -12.23
C THR A 57 -13.17 -5.04 -11.55
N LYS A 58 -11.85 -4.91 -11.72
CA LYS A 58 -10.86 -5.75 -11.06
C LYS A 58 -10.87 -5.56 -9.55
N PHE A 59 -11.05 -4.33 -9.06
CA PHE A 59 -11.10 -4.05 -7.62
C PHE A 59 -12.29 -4.77 -6.95
N LEU A 60 -13.48 -4.69 -7.56
CA LEU A 60 -14.68 -5.39 -7.08
C LEU A 60 -14.50 -6.91 -7.12
N HIS A 61 -13.87 -7.45 -8.17
CA HIS A 61 -13.58 -8.88 -8.25
C HIS A 61 -12.66 -9.36 -7.11
N LEU A 62 -11.65 -8.56 -6.73
CA LEU A 62 -10.75 -8.88 -5.62
C LEU A 62 -11.46 -8.80 -4.26
N ILE A 63 -12.46 -7.91 -4.10
CA ILE A 63 -13.32 -7.90 -2.91
C ILE A 63 -14.12 -9.21 -2.82
N GLU A 64 -14.76 -9.64 -3.90
CA GLU A 64 -15.56 -10.87 -3.93
C GLU A 64 -14.72 -12.13 -3.60
N GLN A 65 -13.43 -12.10 -3.93
CA GLN A 65 -12.48 -13.17 -3.62
C GLN A 65 -11.93 -13.12 -2.19
N GLY A 66 -12.27 -12.10 -1.40
CA GLY A 66 -11.70 -11.91 -0.06
C GLY A 66 -10.19 -11.63 -0.09
N ALA A 67 -9.69 -11.00 -1.15
CA ALA A 67 -8.25 -10.78 -1.35
C ALA A 67 -7.67 -9.62 -0.53
N PHE A 68 -8.52 -8.78 0.09
CA PHE A 68 -8.10 -7.63 0.88
C PHE A 68 -8.28 -7.86 2.37
N LEU A 69 -7.29 -7.43 3.15
CA LEU A 69 -7.41 -7.35 4.61
C LEU A 69 -8.37 -6.21 5.03
N GLU A 70 -8.34 -5.09 4.30
CA GLU A 70 -9.24 -3.94 4.45
C GLU A 70 -9.46 -3.25 3.09
N HIS A 71 -10.60 -2.56 2.92
CA HIS A 71 -10.89 -1.69 1.78
C HIS A 71 -11.83 -0.55 2.21
N ALA A 72 -11.83 0.56 1.45
CA ALA A 72 -12.64 1.76 1.70
C ALA A 72 -13.19 2.34 0.39
#